data_AF-A0A925E0P4-F1
#
_entry.id   AF-A0A925E0P4-F1
#
_cell.length_a   1.000
_cell.length_b   1.000
_cell.length_c   1.000
_cell.angle_alpha   90.00
_cell.angle_beta   90.00
_cell.angle_gamma   90.00
#
_symmetry.space_group_name_H-M   'P 1'
#
loop_
_entity.id
_entity.type
_entity.pdbx_description
1 polymer ?
#
loop_
_entity_poly.entity_id
_entity_poly.type
_entity_poly.pdbx_seq_one_letter_code
_entity_poly.pdbx_strand_id
1 'polypeptide(L)'
;VAMIAEADVLFINGSALEEGLLEILEENSPVTPIVVSNGVEVLGGSHEDEHAEGVEGTEEAHDEHTVAEMIGVLGVDAICEGDEHAEGSEATVEADHEHGSCDPHFWTNPANVIIWTQNIAQALSETDPENAEIYAANAAAYITQLETLIAEIDALMATIPVEERVIVTNHDFLAYFALAHEFEIVGAVIPSISTVGQVSPQDIVGLAEIIEAEGVKAIFAENVANTALAETVAGEVGYDVAIVTLYSDALSASDGPAGTYLDYVRYNAAAIVNALKGEGS
;
A
#
# COMPACT_ATOMS: atom_id res chain seq x y z
N VAL A 1 -4.78 18.46 16.59
CA VAL A 1 -4.00 19.46 17.36
C VAL A 1 -4.14 19.27 18.87
N ALA A 2 -5.28 19.57 19.50
CA ALA A 2 -5.39 19.45 20.97
C ALA A 2 -5.05 18.04 21.52
N MET A 3 -5.55 16.97 20.87
CA MET A 3 -5.19 15.60 21.26
C MET A 3 -3.71 15.24 21.01
N ILE A 4 -3.08 15.85 19.99
CA ILE A 4 -1.66 15.64 19.68
C ILE A 4 -0.80 16.29 20.76
N ALA A 5 -1.19 17.48 21.23
CA ALA A 5 -0.48 18.24 22.27
C ALA A 5 -0.52 17.58 23.66
N GLU A 6 -1.46 16.65 23.88
CA GLU A 6 -1.65 15.94 25.15
C GLU A 6 -1.19 14.48 25.07
N ALA A 7 -0.64 14.03 23.93
CA ALA A 7 -0.27 12.64 23.73
C ALA A 7 1.05 12.28 24.44
N ASP A 8 1.05 11.16 25.17
CA ASP A 8 2.26 10.57 25.76
C ASP A 8 3.04 9.71 24.74
N VAL A 9 2.35 9.23 23.71
CA VAL A 9 2.92 8.44 22.60
C VAL A 9 2.16 8.79 21.33
N LEU A 10 2.87 8.86 20.21
CA LEU A 10 2.31 9.07 18.89
C LEU A 10 2.90 8.03 17.93
N PHE A 11 2.03 7.34 17.19
CA PHE A 11 2.41 6.36 16.18
C PHE A 11 2.06 6.87 14.79
N ILE A 12 2.96 6.68 13.84
CA ILE A 12 2.77 6.99 12.42
C ILE A 12 3.25 5.83 11.55
N ASN A 13 2.75 5.72 10.33
CA ASN A 13 3.15 4.75 9.33
C ASN A 13 4.60 4.98 8.88
N GLY A 14 4.96 6.23 8.58
CA GLY A 14 6.23 6.58 7.94
C GLY A 14 6.15 6.46 6.41
N SER A 15 7.31 6.56 5.73
CA SER A 15 7.40 6.51 4.27
C SER A 15 6.54 7.56 3.56
N ALA A 16 6.53 8.80 4.07
CA ALA A 16 5.77 9.93 3.55
C ALA A 16 4.22 9.82 3.57
N LEU A 17 3.62 8.75 4.10
CA LEU A 17 2.15 8.62 4.15
C LEU A 17 1.49 9.83 4.84
N GLU A 18 2.07 10.27 5.95
CA GLU A 18 1.57 11.39 6.75
C GLU A 18 2.20 12.74 6.38
N GLU A 19 2.81 12.92 5.20
CA GLU A 19 3.54 14.15 4.83
C GLU A 19 2.73 15.43 5.12
N GLY A 20 1.45 15.45 4.74
CA GLY A 20 0.53 16.58 4.99
C GLY A 20 0.19 16.83 6.47
N LEU A 21 0.58 15.93 7.38
CA LEU A 21 0.42 16.04 8.83
C LEU A 21 1.74 16.29 9.55
N LEU A 22 2.91 16.06 8.94
CA LEU A 22 4.20 16.14 9.63
C LEU A 22 4.44 17.51 10.26
N GLU A 23 4.19 18.61 9.53
CA GLU A 23 4.31 19.98 10.07
C GLU A 23 3.40 20.18 11.30
N ILE A 24 2.16 19.67 11.25
CA ILE A 24 1.22 19.75 12.37
C ILE A 24 1.72 18.93 13.56
N LEU A 25 2.32 17.77 13.33
CA LEU A 25 2.88 16.92 14.38
C LEU A 25 4.10 17.59 15.02
N GLU A 26 5.02 18.12 14.22
CA GLU A 26 6.23 18.80 14.69
C GLU A 26 5.92 20.06 15.50
N GLU A 27 4.97 20.87 15.06
CA GLU A 27 4.62 22.12 15.73
C GLU A 27 3.85 21.90 17.04
N ASN A 28 3.13 20.79 17.16
CA ASN A 28 2.11 20.62 18.21
C ASN A 28 2.31 19.41 19.12
N SER A 29 3.15 18.44 18.76
CA SER A 29 3.39 17.26 19.59
C SER A 29 4.51 17.48 20.60
N PRO A 30 4.32 17.13 21.88
CA PRO A 30 5.40 17.14 22.86
C PRO A 30 6.33 15.91 22.74
N VAL A 31 5.99 14.95 21.89
CA VAL A 31 6.71 13.68 21.71
C VAL A 31 7.11 13.48 20.25
N THR A 32 8.24 12.82 20.03
CA THR A 32 8.65 12.41 18.69
C THR A 32 7.73 11.26 18.22
N PRO A 33 7.14 11.36 17.02
CA PRO A 33 6.37 10.25 16.45
C PRO A 33 7.21 8.98 16.31
N ILE A 34 6.59 7.83 16.56
CA ILE A 34 7.21 6.51 16.39
C ILE A 34 6.70 5.91 15.09
N VAL A 35 7.63 5.67 14.16
CA VAL A 35 7.35 5.01 12.88
C VAL A 35 7.14 3.52 13.10
N VAL A 36 5.90 3.06 12.96
CA VAL A 36 5.56 1.64 13.23
C VAL A 36 6.11 0.70 12.17
N SER A 37 6.40 1.21 10.96
CA SER A 37 6.94 0.44 9.84
C SER A 37 8.46 0.29 9.85
N ASN A 38 9.16 0.83 10.85
CA ASN A 38 10.61 0.65 10.94
C ASN A 38 10.97 -0.85 10.96
N GLY A 39 11.89 -1.25 10.09
CA GLY A 39 12.28 -2.66 9.90
C GLY A 39 11.48 -3.42 8.84
N VAL A 40 10.49 -2.79 8.18
CA VAL A 40 9.80 -3.37 7.02
C VAL A 40 10.68 -3.21 5.76
N GLU A 41 10.73 -4.23 4.91
CA GLU A 41 11.32 -4.13 3.57
C GLU A 41 10.45 -3.22 2.70
N VAL A 42 11.05 -2.25 2.03
CA VAL A 42 10.38 -1.16 1.33
C VAL A 42 10.37 -1.44 -0.17
N LEU A 43 9.20 -1.29 -0.78
CA LEU A 43 9.03 -1.22 -2.21
C LEU A 43 9.25 0.22 -2.70
N GLY A 44 10.03 0.37 -3.76
CA GLY A 44 10.05 1.61 -4.53
C GLY A 44 8.68 1.83 -5.17
N GLY A 45 8.20 3.07 -5.13
CA GLY A 45 6.97 3.45 -5.82
C GLY A 45 7.11 3.27 -7.32
N SER A 46 5.99 3.04 -8.00
CA SER A 46 5.95 3.01 -9.46
C SER A 46 6.52 4.31 -10.01
N HIS A 47 7.59 4.22 -10.82
CA HIS A 47 8.23 5.39 -11.44
C HIS A 47 7.19 6.28 -12.13
N GLU A 48 7.05 7.52 -11.69
CA GLU A 48 6.49 8.59 -12.51
C GLU A 48 7.54 8.87 -13.60
N ASP A 49 7.36 8.29 -14.79
CA ASP A 49 8.02 8.83 -15.98
C ASP A 49 7.45 10.23 -16.21
N GLU A 50 8.08 11.23 -15.58
CA GLU A 50 7.96 12.60 -16.05
C GLU A 50 8.40 12.60 -17.52
N HIS A 51 7.44 12.72 -18.44
CA HIS A 51 7.73 12.85 -19.86
C HIS A 51 8.75 13.97 -20.08
N ALA A 52 10.00 13.58 -20.32
CA ALA A 52 11.04 14.47 -20.76
C ALA A 52 10.62 15.02 -22.13
N GLU A 53 10.24 16.30 -22.13
CA GLU A 53 9.95 17.07 -23.34
C GLU A 53 11.12 16.99 -24.33
N GLY A 54 10.95 16.18 -25.36
CA GLY A 54 11.54 16.38 -26.68
C GLY A 54 12.75 15.52 -27.03
N VAL A 55 12.50 14.31 -27.56
CA VAL A 55 13.34 13.72 -28.62
C VAL A 55 12.44 12.97 -29.61
N GLU A 56 12.33 13.49 -30.85
CA GLU A 56 11.80 12.70 -31.97
C GLU A 56 12.78 11.56 -32.30
N GLY A 57 12.35 10.32 -32.10
CA GLY A 57 13.12 9.15 -32.50
C GLY A 57 12.35 7.87 -32.23
N THR A 58 11.94 7.20 -33.31
CA THR A 58 11.38 5.85 -33.35
C THR A 58 12.20 4.87 -32.51
N GLU A 59 11.55 4.08 -31.64
CA GLU A 59 11.60 2.60 -31.55
C GLU A 59 10.49 2.17 -30.55
N GLU A 60 9.96 0.96 -30.72
CA GLU A 60 8.87 0.40 -29.91
C GLU A 60 9.23 0.39 -28.42
N ALA A 61 8.54 1.22 -27.63
CA ALA A 61 8.54 1.10 -26.17
C ALA A 61 7.61 -0.07 -25.82
N HIS A 62 8.20 -1.24 -25.61
CA HIS A 62 7.58 -2.21 -24.74
C HIS A 62 7.61 -1.61 -23.34
N ASP A 63 6.44 -1.20 -22.83
CA ASP A 63 6.23 -0.92 -21.41
C ASP A 63 6.69 -2.14 -20.64
N GLU A 64 7.84 -2.06 -19.98
CA GLU A 64 8.20 -3.04 -18.97
C GLU A 64 7.27 -2.79 -17.80
N HIS A 65 6.28 -3.67 -17.61
CA HIS A 65 5.47 -3.73 -16.40
C HIS A 65 6.40 -3.68 -15.19
N THR A 66 6.42 -2.54 -14.51
CA THR A 66 7.34 -2.30 -13.39
C THR A 66 6.83 -3.09 -12.20
N VAL A 67 7.41 -4.28 -11.99
CA VAL A 67 7.34 -4.95 -10.69
C VAL A 67 8.00 -4.02 -9.67
N ALA A 68 7.23 -3.61 -8.66
CA ALA A 68 7.76 -2.84 -7.54
C ALA A 68 9.01 -3.55 -6.98
N GLU A 69 10.16 -2.88 -7.01
CA GLU A 69 11.43 -3.45 -6.58
C GLU A 69 11.66 -3.16 -5.09
N MET A 70 12.21 -4.13 -4.37
CA MET A 70 12.65 -3.93 -2.99
C MET A 70 13.89 -3.01 -2.97
N ILE A 71 13.78 -1.83 -2.37
CA ILE A 71 14.83 -0.81 -2.36
C ILE A 71 15.63 -0.76 -1.04
N GLY A 72 15.19 -1.48 -0.01
CA GLY A 72 15.90 -1.58 1.26
C GLY A 72 14.96 -1.86 2.43
N VAL A 73 15.43 -1.62 3.65
CA VAL A 73 14.68 -1.74 4.90
C VAL A 73 14.49 -0.37 5.53
N LEU A 74 13.25 0.00 5.86
CA LEU A 74 12.90 1.30 6.42
C LEU A 74 13.60 1.54 7.76
N GLY A 75 14.25 2.69 7.90
CA GLY A 75 15.01 3.06 9.09
C GLY A 75 16.37 2.35 9.23
N VAL A 76 16.82 1.61 8.21
CA VAL A 76 18.14 0.96 8.18
C VAL A 76 18.96 1.43 6.97
N ASP A 77 18.47 1.20 5.76
CA ASP A 77 19.18 1.49 4.51
C ASP A 77 18.28 1.99 3.36
N ALA A 78 16.95 1.84 3.45
CA ALA A 78 16.03 2.55 2.57
C ALA A 78 15.96 4.04 2.97
N ILE A 79 16.11 4.93 1.98
CA ILE A 79 15.91 6.38 2.14
C ILE A 79 14.67 6.76 1.33
N CYS A 80 13.62 7.18 2.03
CA CYS A 80 12.38 7.63 1.44
C CYS A 80 12.32 9.17 1.51
N GLU A 81 11.69 9.81 0.51
CA GLU A 81 11.41 11.25 0.60
C GLU A 81 10.60 11.55 1.88
N GLY A 82 10.92 12.66 2.56
CA GLY A 82 10.27 13.04 3.84
C GLY A 82 10.81 12.37 5.11
N ASP A 83 11.85 11.52 5.02
CA ASP A 83 12.41 10.78 6.16
C ASP A 83 13.56 11.52 6.90
N GLU A 84 13.50 12.85 6.97
CA GLU A 84 14.61 13.72 7.41
C GLU A 84 14.95 13.70 8.93
N HIS A 85 14.49 12.68 9.68
CA HIS A 85 14.68 12.55 11.14
C HIS A 85 15.44 11.31 11.61
N ALA A 86 16.29 10.71 10.78
CA ALA A 86 17.22 9.66 11.24
C ALA A 86 18.55 10.25 11.75
N GLU A 87 18.56 10.74 12.98
CA GLU A 87 19.82 11.11 13.68
C GLU A 87 20.63 9.84 14.02
N GLY A 88 21.68 9.58 13.23
CA GLY A 88 22.85 8.83 13.71
C GLY A 88 23.42 7.74 12.80
N SER A 89 24.05 8.11 11.68
CA SER A 89 25.30 7.46 11.27
C SER A 89 26.13 8.37 10.34
N GLU A 90 27.40 8.60 10.69
CA GLU A 90 28.38 9.13 9.73
C GLU A 90 28.72 8.02 8.73
N ALA A 91 27.94 7.92 7.66
CA ALA A 91 28.31 7.20 6.46
C ALA A 91 28.29 8.19 5.29
N THR A 92 29.46 8.71 4.94
CA THR A 92 29.67 9.37 3.66
C THR A 92 29.49 8.33 2.55
N VAL A 93 28.31 8.31 1.93
CA VAL A 93 28.10 7.63 0.65
C VAL A 93 27.64 8.68 -0.34
N GLU A 94 28.57 9.10 -1.19
CA GLU A 94 28.26 9.77 -2.44
C GLU A 94 27.59 8.72 -3.34
N ALA A 95 26.28 8.62 -3.28
CA ALA A 95 25.46 7.88 -4.23
C ALA A 95 24.30 8.79 -4.63
N ASP A 96 24.44 9.35 -5.83
CA ASP A 96 23.46 10.12 -6.57
C ASP A 96 22.37 9.17 -7.07
N HIS A 97 21.62 8.59 -6.14
CA HIS A 97 20.44 7.79 -6.42
C HIS A 97 19.23 8.55 -5.89
N GLU A 98 18.61 9.33 -6.77
CA GLU A 98 17.19 9.68 -6.68
C GLU A 98 16.42 8.36 -6.67
N HIS A 99 16.24 7.76 -5.49
CA HIS A 99 15.25 6.72 -5.30
C HIS A 99 13.89 7.45 -5.24
N GLY A 100 12.99 7.09 -6.15
CA GLY A 100 11.63 7.64 -6.20
C GLY A 100 10.86 7.46 -4.89
N SER A 101 9.66 8.03 -4.82
CA SER A 101 8.78 7.91 -3.66
C SER A 101 8.63 6.45 -3.22
N CYS A 102 8.85 6.16 -1.95
CA CYS A 102 8.65 4.82 -1.39
C CYS A 102 7.15 4.50 -1.30
N ASP A 103 6.74 3.26 -1.56
CA ASP A 103 5.35 2.84 -1.36
C ASP A 103 5.05 2.72 0.17
N PRO A 104 4.15 3.55 0.72
CA PRO A 104 3.83 3.54 2.15
C PRO A 104 2.83 2.45 2.57
N HIS A 105 2.21 1.71 1.65
CA HIS A 105 1.06 0.83 1.91
C HIS A 105 1.43 -0.51 2.56
N PHE A 106 2.36 -0.48 3.52
CA PHE A 106 2.94 -1.67 4.16
C PHE A 106 1.89 -2.60 4.75
N TRP A 107 0.77 -2.06 5.27
CA TRP A 107 -0.27 -2.81 5.96
C TRP A 107 -1.05 -3.76 5.04
N THR A 108 -0.93 -3.63 3.72
CA THR A 108 -1.62 -4.54 2.79
C THR A 108 -1.02 -5.94 2.78
N ASN A 109 0.21 -6.10 3.27
CA ASN A 109 0.78 -7.39 3.65
C ASN A 109 0.75 -7.58 5.19
N PRO A 110 -0.04 -8.53 5.73
CA PRO A 110 -0.14 -8.73 7.18
C PRO A 110 1.17 -9.15 7.86
N ALA A 111 2.16 -9.67 7.10
CA ALA A 111 3.48 -9.94 7.64
C ALA A 111 4.19 -8.66 8.11
N ASN A 112 3.97 -7.53 7.43
CA ASN A 112 4.51 -6.23 7.86
C ASN A 112 3.83 -5.72 9.13
N VAL A 113 2.55 -6.03 9.34
CA VAL A 113 1.81 -5.63 10.55
C VAL A 113 2.25 -6.42 11.79
N ILE A 114 2.91 -7.57 11.61
CA ILE A 114 3.62 -8.24 12.72
C ILE A 114 4.76 -7.34 13.24
N ILE A 115 5.52 -6.70 12.35
CA ILE A 115 6.58 -5.75 12.70
C ILE A 115 5.99 -4.54 13.41
N TRP A 116 4.88 -3.99 12.89
CA TRP A 116 4.17 -2.88 13.55
C TRP A 116 3.74 -3.24 14.98
N THR A 117 3.18 -4.44 15.15
CA THR A 117 2.73 -4.92 16.46
C THR A 117 3.90 -5.01 17.45
N GLN A 118 5.07 -5.45 17.00
CA GLN A 118 6.28 -5.50 17.81
C GLN A 118 6.77 -4.10 18.18
N ASN A 119 6.86 -3.20 17.20
CA ASN A 119 7.31 -1.82 17.40
C ASN A 119 6.38 -1.05 18.36
N ILE A 120 5.05 -1.20 18.21
CA ILE A 120 4.07 -0.59 19.11
C ILE A 120 4.22 -1.14 20.53
N ALA A 121 4.35 -2.46 20.69
CA ALA A 121 4.48 -3.07 22.02
C ALA A 121 5.78 -2.66 22.71
N GLN A 122 6.88 -2.55 21.97
CA GLN A 122 8.15 -2.06 22.46
C GLN A 122 8.01 -0.60 22.92
N ALA A 123 7.52 0.28 22.06
CA ALA A 123 7.31 1.70 22.37
C ALA A 123 6.42 1.92 23.60
N LEU A 124 5.29 1.21 23.70
CA LEU A 124 4.41 1.29 24.86
C LEU A 124 5.11 0.78 26.14
N SER A 125 5.95 -0.25 26.03
CA SER A 125 6.71 -0.77 27.19
C SER A 125 7.81 0.20 27.64
N GLU A 126 8.39 0.97 26.73
CA GLU A 126 9.39 2.00 27.04
C GLU A 126 8.73 3.22 27.70
N THR A 127 7.57 3.66 27.22
CA THR A 127 6.82 4.79 27.79
C THR A 127 6.09 4.43 29.08
N ASP A 128 5.55 3.21 29.20
CA ASP A 128 4.84 2.71 30.39
C ASP A 128 5.38 1.35 30.87
N PRO A 129 6.56 1.34 31.54
CA PRO A 129 7.23 0.10 31.95
C PRO A 129 6.45 -0.74 32.96
N GLU A 130 5.53 -0.14 33.72
CA GLU A 130 4.71 -0.86 34.70
C GLU A 130 3.73 -1.84 34.02
N ASN A 131 3.36 -1.57 32.76
CA ASN A 131 2.44 -2.38 31.97
C ASN A 131 3.13 -3.19 30.86
N ALA A 132 4.47 -3.21 30.81
CA ALA A 132 5.25 -3.90 29.77
C ALA A 132 4.84 -5.38 29.56
N GLU A 133 4.59 -6.13 30.64
CA GLU A 133 4.15 -7.53 30.52
C GLU A 133 2.77 -7.67 29.84
N ILE A 134 1.89 -6.69 30.03
CA ILE A 134 0.56 -6.67 29.39
C ILE A 134 0.71 -6.40 27.89
N TYR A 135 1.53 -5.42 27.50
CA TYR A 135 1.79 -5.12 26.09
C TYR A 135 2.42 -6.30 25.37
N ALA A 136 3.43 -6.94 25.99
CA ALA A 136 4.07 -8.13 25.42
C ALA A 136 3.08 -9.30 25.25
N ALA A 137 2.22 -9.55 26.25
CA ALA A 137 1.22 -10.61 26.16
C ALA A 137 0.17 -10.33 25.08
N ASN A 138 -0.30 -9.08 24.96
CA ASN A 138 -1.25 -8.68 23.92
C ASN A 138 -0.64 -8.75 22.53
N ALA A 139 0.60 -8.29 22.36
CA ALA A 139 1.34 -8.37 21.10
C ALA A 139 1.51 -9.82 20.64
N ALA A 140 1.94 -10.72 21.54
CA ALA A 140 2.06 -12.13 21.23
C ALA A 140 0.71 -12.74 20.79
N ALA A 141 -0.38 -12.42 21.49
CA ALA A 141 -1.72 -12.91 21.15
C ALA A 141 -2.23 -12.36 19.81
N TYR A 142 -1.90 -11.11 19.46
CA TYR A 142 -2.28 -10.51 18.19
C TYR A 142 -1.43 -11.01 17.03
N ILE A 143 -0.12 -11.22 17.24
CA ILE A 143 0.77 -11.83 16.24
C ILE A 143 0.28 -13.23 15.87
N THR A 144 -0.16 -14.06 16.83
CA THR A 144 -0.76 -15.36 16.50
C THR A 144 -2.04 -15.24 15.66
N GLN A 145 -2.82 -14.18 15.85
CA GLN A 145 -4.00 -13.91 14.99
C GLN A 145 -3.57 -13.47 13.58
N LEU A 146 -2.52 -12.67 13.45
CA LEU A 146 -1.94 -12.27 12.16
C LEU A 146 -1.36 -13.47 11.42
N GLU A 147 -0.60 -14.35 12.08
CA GLU A 147 -0.07 -15.59 11.49
C GLU A 147 -1.20 -16.51 10.99
N THR A 148 -2.29 -16.60 11.76
CA THR A 148 -3.49 -17.34 11.35
C THR A 148 -4.14 -16.70 10.12
N LEU A 149 -4.27 -15.37 10.13
CA LEU A 149 -4.82 -14.62 9.00
C LEU A 149 -3.97 -14.81 7.74
N ILE A 150 -2.64 -14.73 7.83
CA ILE A 150 -1.72 -14.95 6.69
C ILE A 150 -1.98 -16.34 6.09
N ALA A 151 -2.04 -17.39 6.91
CA ALA A 151 -2.32 -18.74 6.44
C ALA A 151 -3.72 -18.88 5.80
N GLU A 152 -4.73 -18.16 6.31
CA GLU A 152 -6.07 -18.10 5.72
C GLU A 152 -6.04 -17.44 4.33
N ILE A 153 -5.33 -16.31 4.19
CA ILE A 153 -5.22 -15.58 2.92
C ILE A 153 -4.42 -16.38 1.90
N ASP A 154 -3.29 -16.97 2.28
CA ASP A 154 -2.47 -17.81 1.41
C ASP A 154 -3.29 -18.99 0.84
N ALA A 155 -4.06 -19.65 1.71
CA ALA A 155 -4.94 -20.75 1.29
C ALA A 155 -6.03 -20.27 0.33
N LEU A 156 -6.54 -19.05 0.51
CA LEU A 156 -7.55 -18.46 -0.37
C LEU A 156 -6.96 -18.06 -1.72
N MET A 157 -5.79 -17.42 -1.75
CA MET A 157 -5.08 -17.03 -2.97
C MET A 157 -4.63 -18.23 -3.80
N ALA A 158 -4.24 -19.34 -3.13
CA ALA A 158 -3.90 -20.60 -3.79
C ALA A 158 -5.06 -21.22 -4.60
N THR A 159 -6.30 -20.71 -4.44
CA THR A 159 -7.44 -21.12 -5.26
C THR A 159 -7.52 -20.42 -6.62
N ILE A 160 -6.64 -19.44 -6.87
CA ILE A 160 -6.50 -18.71 -8.13
C ILE A 160 -5.20 -19.19 -8.80
N PRO A 161 -5.26 -19.70 -10.05
CA PRO A 161 -4.06 -19.98 -10.84
C PRO A 161 -3.19 -18.73 -10.97
N VAL A 162 -1.87 -18.86 -10.90
CA VAL A 162 -0.92 -17.72 -10.96
C VAL A 162 -1.14 -16.88 -12.22
N GLU A 163 -1.48 -17.55 -13.31
CA GLU A 163 -1.74 -17.00 -14.64
C GLU A 163 -3.02 -16.15 -14.70
N GLU A 164 -3.87 -16.25 -13.68
CA GLU A 164 -5.10 -15.45 -13.52
C GLU A 164 -4.95 -14.35 -12.46
N ARG A 165 -3.78 -14.19 -11.85
CA ARG A 165 -3.49 -13.19 -10.81
C ARG A 165 -3.07 -11.85 -11.41
N VAL A 166 -3.77 -11.42 -12.45
CA VAL A 166 -3.52 -10.13 -13.12
C VAL A 166 -4.63 -9.16 -12.76
N ILE A 167 -4.25 -8.01 -12.21
CA ILE A 167 -5.19 -7.03 -11.65
C ILE A 167 -4.89 -5.61 -12.11
N VAL A 168 -5.94 -4.78 -12.10
CA VAL A 168 -5.86 -3.33 -12.24
C VAL A 168 -6.43 -2.71 -10.97
N THR A 169 -5.77 -1.69 -10.44
CA THR A 169 -6.24 -0.94 -9.28
C THR A 169 -6.70 0.46 -9.67
N ASN A 170 -7.39 1.15 -8.76
CA ASN A 170 -7.70 2.56 -8.98
C ASN A 170 -6.52 3.48 -8.65
N HIS A 171 -5.76 3.19 -7.59
CA HIS A 171 -4.40 3.69 -7.35
C HIS A 171 -3.51 2.55 -6.82
N ASP A 172 -2.20 2.74 -6.82
CA ASP A 172 -1.24 1.70 -6.43
C ASP A 172 -1.08 1.58 -4.90
N PHE A 173 -1.99 0.83 -4.25
CA PHE A 173 -1.90 0.48 -2.83
C PHE A 173 -1.69 -1.01 -2.56
N LEU A 174 -1.74 -1.84 -3.60
CA LEU A 174 -1.69 -3.30 -3.46
C LEU A 174 -0.31 -3.88 -3.74
N ALA A 175 0.74 -3.09 -3.95
CA ALA A 175 2.05 -3.61 -4.34
C ALA A 175 2.60 -4.66 -3.34
N TYR A 176 2.52 -4.42 -2.03
CA TYR A 176 2.93 -5.40 -1.02
C TYR A 176 2.06 -6.66 -1.01
N PHE A 177 0.74 -6.51 -1.21
CA PHE A 177 -0.17 -7.65 -1.34
C PHE A 177 0.15 -8.46 -2.60
N ALA A 178 0.41 -7.78 -3.72
CA ALA A 178 0.68 -8.38 -5.01
C ALA A 178 2.00 -9.15 -4.98
N LEU A 179 3.05 -8.57 -4.41
CA LEU A 179 4.32 -9.25 -4.20
C LEU A 179 4.15 -10.50 -3.33
N ALA A 180 3.42 -10.41 -2.22
CA ALA A 180 3.23 -11.52 -1.29
C ALA A 180 2.46 -12.70 -1.90
N HIS A 181 1.60 -12.45 -2.89
CA HIS A 181 0.70 -13.45 -3.46
C HIS A 181 0.88 -13.68 -4.97
N GLU A 182 2.00 -13.23 -5.55
CA GLU A 182 2.34 -13.39 -6.97
C GLU A 182 1.26 -12.83 -7.91
N PHE A 183 0.74 -11.65 -7.59
CA PHE A 183 -0.10 -10.89 -8.51
C PHE A 183 0.73 -9.93 -9.35
N GLU A 184 0.28 -9.73 -10.58
CA GLU A 184 0.77 -8.71 -11.47
C GLU A 184 -0.23 -7.56 -11.51
N ILE A 185 0.24 -6.35 -11.16
CA ILE A 185 -0.53 -5.12 -11.32
C ILE A 185 -0.15 -4.55 -12.69
N VAL A 186 -1.05 -4.64 -13.66
CA VAL A 186 -0.76 -4.22 -15.05
C VAL A 186 -1.14 -2.78 -15.34
N GLY A 187 -1.73 -2.08 -14.36
CA GLY A 187 -2.00 -0.66 -14.45
C GLY A 187 -2.87 -0.15 -13.31
N ALA A 188 -2.93 1.18 -13.20
CA ALA A 188 -3.80 1.89 -12.28
C ALA A 188 -4.66 2.91 -13.05
N VAL A 189 -5.93 3.05 -12.66
CA VAL A 189 -6.87 4.03 -13.27
C VAL A 189 -6.37 5.46 -13.06
N ILE A 190 -5.78 5.73 -11.89
CA ILE A 190 -5.11 6.98 -11.55
C ILE A 190 -3.63 6.62 -11.36
N PRO A 191 -2.74 6.94 -12.31
CA PRO A 191 -1.34 6.50 -12.30
C PRO A 191 -0.47 7.33 -11.33
N SER A 192 -0.97 7.66 -10.14
CA SER A 192 -0.19 8.33 -9.09
C SER A 192 -0.54 7.73 -7.74
N ILE A 193 0.49 7.61 -6.89
CA ILE A 193 0.37 7.29 -5.46
C ILE A 193 -0.45 8.39 -4.75
N SER A 194 -0.47 9.61 -5.30
CA SER A 194 -1.37 10.68 -4.86
C SER A 194 -2.68 10.69 -5.66
N THR A 195 -3.82 10.76 -4.97
CA THR A 195 -5.16 10.77 -5.60
C THR A 195 -5.49 12.06 -6.39
N VAL A 196 -4.49 12.85 -6.80
CA VAL A 196 -4.66 14.25 -7.28
C VAL A 196 -4.36 14.41 -8.79
N GLY A 197 -3.96 13.35 -9.50
CA GLY A 197 -3.71 13.39 -10.94
C GLY A 197 -4.98 13.61 -11.80
N GLN A 198 -4.89 14.46 -12.82
CA GLN A 198 -5.91 14.54 -13.88
C GLN A 198 -5.61 13.45 -14.93
N VAL A 199 -6.46 12.42 -14.99
CA VAL A 199 -6.37 11.35 -15.99
C VAL A 199 -6.82 11.89 -17.36
N SER A 200 -5.98 11.73 -18.39
CA SER A 200 -6.32 12.15 -19.75
C SER A 200 -7.18 11.08 -20.45
N PRO A 201 -7.96 11.45 -21.49
CA PRO A 201 -8.68 10.45 -22.30
C PRO A 201 -7.76 9.44 -22.99
N GLN A 202 -6.50 9.78 -23.26
CA GLN A 202 -5.53 8.86 -23.86
C GLN A 202 -5.11 7.78 -22.86
N ASP A 203 -4.93 8.15 -21.59
CA ASP A 203 -4.59 7.21 -20.52
C ASP A 203 -5.72 6.19 -20.29
N ILE A 204 -6.98 6.64 -20.37
CA ILE A 204 -8.15 5.75 -20.28
C ILE A 204 -8.14 4.71 -21.39
N VAL A 205 -7.88 5.12 -22.63
CA VAL A 205 -7.82 4.21 -23.78
C VAL A 205 -6.64 3.26 -23.67
N GLY A 206 -5.46 3.76 -23.30
CA GLY A 206 -4.27 2.92 -23.11
C GLY A 206 -4.48 1.85 -22.04
N LEU A 207 -5.07 2.23 -20.90
CA LEU A 207 -5.38 1.25 -19.84
C LEU A 207 -6.44 0.23 -20.29
N ALA A 208 -7.45 0.64 -21.07
CA ALA A 208 -8.43 -0.28 -21.63
C ALA A 208 -7.79 -1.29 -22.60
N GLU A 209 -6.84 -0.85 -23.43
CA GLU A 209 -6.06 -1.72 -24.32
C GLU A 209 -5.21 -2.74 -23.53
N ILE A 210 -4.58 -2.32 -22.43
CA ILE A 210 -3.84 -3.23 -21.53
C ILE A 210 -4.80 -4.25 -20.88
N ILE A 211 -5.94 -3.80 -20.37
CA ILE A 211 -6.96 -4.68 -19.78
C ILE A 211 -7.40 -5.74 -20.79
N GLU A 212 -7.66 -5.34 -22.03
CA GLU A 212 -8.03 -6.27 -23.10
C GLU A 212 -6.93 -7.27 -23.45
N ALA A 213 -5.68 -6.79 -23.56
CA ALA A 213 -4.53 -7.61 -23.91
C ALA A 213 -4.23 -8.68 -22.84
N GLU A 214 -4.32 -8.29 -21.57
CA GLU A 214 -4.02 -9.14 -20.41
C GLU A 214 -5.23 -9.95 -19.94
N GLY A 215 -6.43 -9.69 -20.49
CA GLY A 215 -7.65 -10.40 -20.13
C GLY A 215 -8.08 -10.15 -18.68
N VAL A 216 -7.81 -8.96 -18.16
CA VAL A 216 -8.11 -8.58 -16.77
C VAL A 216 -9.62 -8.66 -16.53
N LYS A 217 -10.02 -9.35 -15.46
CA LYS A 217 -11.42 -9.61 -15.13
C LYS A 217 -12.05 -8.55 -14.24
N ALA A 218 -11.24 -7.82 -13.47
CA ALA A 218 -11.72 -6.87 -12.48
C ALA A 218 -10.78 -5.68 -12.30
N ILE A 219 -11.38 -4.51 -12.10
CA ILE A 219 -10.73 -3.29 -11.61
C ILE A 219 -11.07 -3.15 -10.13
N PHE A 220 -10.05 -3.08 -9.28
CA PHE A 220 -10.20 -2.89 -7.85
C PHE A 220 -10.14 -1.41 -7.49
N ALA A 221 -11.31 -0.84 -7.21
CA ALA A 221 -11.45 0.54 -6.77
C ALA A 221 -11.57 0.60 -5.25
N GLU A 222 -11.24 1.74 -4.65
CA GLU A 222 -11.28 1.88 -3.21
C GLU A 222 -12.59 2.48 -2.72
N ASN A 223 -12.92 2.23 -1.46
CA ASN A 223 -14.09 2.79 -0.80
C ASN A 223 -14.05 4.33 -0.63
N VAL A 224 -12.86 4.92 -0.73
CA VAL A 224 -12.64 6.37 -0.57
C VAL A 224 -12.59 7.12 -1.90
N ALA A 225 -12.48 6.42 -3.03
CA ALA A 225 -12.35 7.00 -4.36
C ALA A 225 -13.65 6.95 -5.18
N ASN A 226 -13.80 7.88 -6.13
CA ASN A 226 -14.92 7.90 -7.06
C ASN A 226 -14.72 6.86 -8.18
N THR A 227 -15.64 5.91 -8.32
CA THR A 227 -15.56 4.82 -9.31
C THR A 227 -15.81 5.25 -10.75
N ALA A 228 -16.21 6.50 -11.01
CA ALA A 228 -16.61 6.96 -12.34
C ALA A 228 -15.50 6.79 -13.42
N LEU A 229 -14.23 6.93 -13.04
CA LEU A 229 -13.12 6.70 -13.97
C LEU A 229 -12.94 5.21 -14.27
N ALA A 230 -12.99 4.34 -13.26
CA ALA A 230 -12.95 2.89 -13.44
C ALA A 230 -14.13 2.40 -14.31
N GLU A 231 -15.33 2.98 -14.13
CA GLU A 231 -16.50 2.72 -14.96
C GLU A 231 -16.30 3.17 -16.42
N THR A 232 -15.59 4.27 -16.63
CA THR A 232 -15.25 4.76 -17.98
C THR A 232 -14.27 3.82 -18.65
N VAL A 233 -13.19 3.42 -17.97
CA VAL A 233 -12.20 2.45 -18.47
C VAL A 233 -12.87 1.13 -18.81
N ALA A 234 -13.66 0.56 -17.89
CA ALA A 234 -14.38 -0.69 -18.11
C ALA A 234 -15.36 -0.61 -19.30
N GLY A 235 -15.92 0.57 -19.59
CA GLY A 235 -16.82 0.78 -20.72
C GLY A 235 -16.14 0.82 -22.10
N GLU A 236 -14.83 1.07 -22.15
CA GLU A 236 -14.04 1.02 -23.39
C GLU A 236 -13.58 -0.40 -23.72
N VAL A 237 -13.62 -1.32 -22.75
CA VAL A 237 -13.24 -2.73 -22.91
C VAL A 237 -14.36 -3.52 -23.60
N GLY A 238 -14.00 -4.38 -24.55
CA GLY A 238 -14.92 -5.18 -25.37
C GLY A 238 -15.67 -6.31 -24.63
N TYR A 239 -15.50 -6.44 -23.32
CA TYR A 239 -16.16 -7.43 -22.46
C TYR A 239 -16.46 -6.85 -21.06
N ASP A 240 -17.31 -7.54 -20.29
CA ASP A 240 -17.69 -7.09 -18.95
C ASP A 240 -16.50 -7.21 -17.97
N VAL A 241 -16.00 -6.07 -17.49
CA VAL A 241 -15.00 -5.97 -16.42
C VAL A 241 -15.69 -5.62 -15.11
N ALA A 242 -15.48 -6.42 -14.06
CA ALA A 242 -16.06 -6.14 -12.76
C ALA A 242 -15.38 -4.94 -12.09
N ILE A 243 -16.15 -4.08 -11.43
CA ILE A 243 -15.59 -3.02 -10.57
C ILE A 243 -15.86 -3.40 -9.13
N VAL A 244 -14.79 -3.59 -8.37
CA VAL A 244 -14.85 -4.17 -7.04
C VAL A 244 -14.32 -3.17 -6.04
N THR A 245 -15.14 -2.83 -5.05
CA THR A 245 -14.73 -1.93 -3.98
C THR A 245 -13.94 -2.68 -2.90
N LEU A 246 -12.69 -2.28 -2.70
CA LEU A 246 -11.83 -2.68 -1.60
C LEU A 246 -11.75 -1.57 -0.55
N TYR A 247 -11.32 -1.93 0.66
CA TYR A 247 -10.85 -0.94 1.63
C TYR A 247 -9.36 -0.73 1.41
N SER A 248 -8.89 0.52 1.36
CA SER A 248 -7.45 0.86 1.23
C SER A 248 -6.91 1.40 2.55
N ASP A 249 -7.10 2.70 2.79
CA ASP A 249 -6.40 3.48 3.83
C ASP A 249 -7.20 3.56 5.14
N ALA A 250 -8.44 3.08 5.12
CA ALA A 250 -9.34 3.16 6.26
C ALA A 250 -10.13 1.88 6.46
N LEU A 251 -10.30 1.51 7.73
CA LEU A 251 -11.28 0.53 8.16
C LEU A 251 -12.71 1.02 7.87
N SER A 252 -13.66 0.09 7.84
CA SER A 252 -15.07 0.46 7.90
C SER A 252 -15.45 1.01 9.28
N ALA A 253 -16.71 1.46 9.42
CA ALA A 253 -17.31 1.62 10.75
C ALA A 253 -17.18 0.31 11.55
N SER A 254 -17.17 0.40 12.88
CA SER A 254 -16.94 -0.76 13.77
C SER A 254 -17.98 -1.89 13.60
N ASP A 255 -19.16 -1.58 13.09
CA ASP A 255 -20.24 -2.54 12.78
C ASP A 255 -20.32 -2.90 11.28
N GLY A 256 -19.40 -2.38 10.47
CA GLY A 256 -19.26 -2.70 9.05
C GLY A 256 -18.42 -3.95 8.78
N PRO A 257 -18.24 -4.32 7.50
CA PRO A 257 -17.61 -5.58 7.10
C PRO A 257 -16.09 -5.62 7.33
N ALA A 258 -15.45 -4.47 7.55
CA ALA A 258 -14.01 -4.32 7.75
C ALA A 258 -13.71 -3.47 9.00
N GLY A 259 -14.44 -3.73 10.09
CA GLY A 259 -14.37 -2.94 11.34
C GLY A 259 -13.11 -3.16 12.17
N THR A 260 -12.29 -4.16 11.82
CA THR A 260 -10.98 -4.44 12.39
C THR A 260 -9.98 -4.69 11.27
N TYR A 261 -8.67 -4.58 11.53
CA TYR A 261 -7.65 -4.92 10.54
C TYR A 261 -7.76 -6.38 10.05
N LEU A 262 -8.07 -7.32 10.94
CA LEU A 262 -8.25 -8.72 10.55
C LEU A 262 -9.45 -8.89 9.59
N ASP A 263 -10.55 -8.18 9.84
CA ASP A 263 -11.73 -8.23 8.97
C ASP A 263 -11.49 -7.50 7.64
N TYR A 264 -10.74 -6.39 7.68
CA TYR A 264 -10.28 -5.65 6.50
C TYR A 264 -9.53 -6.57 5.52
N VAL A 265 -8.52 -7.30 6.01
CA VAL A 265 -7.73 -8.18 5.15
C VAL A 265 -8.60 -9.32 4.60
N ARG A 266 -9.46 -9.93 5.43
CA ARG A 266 -10.38 -10.98 4.98
C ARG A 266 -11.36 -10.49 3.94
N TYR A 267 -11.94 -9.31 4.13
CA TYR A 267 -12.89 -8.72 3.19
C TYR A 267 -12.21 -8.48 1.84
N ASN A 268 -11.06 -7.81 1.83
CA ASN A 268 -10.35 -7.50 0.61
C ASN A 268 -9.92 -8.77 -0.14
N ALA A 269 -9.33 -9.74 0.56
CA ALA A 269 -8.92 -11.01 -0.03
C ALA A 269 -10.10 -11.78 -0.63
N ALA A 270 -11.23 -11.85 0.08
CA ALA A 270 -12.45 -12.48 -0.44
C ALA A 270 -13.01 -11.76 -1.67
N ALA A 271 -13.03 -10.42 -1.66
CA ALA A 271 -13.48 -9.62 -2.79
C ALA A 271 -12.62 -9.85 -4.04
N ILE A 272 -11.28 -9.89 -3.88
CA ILE A 272 -10.34 -10.18 -4.97
C ILE A 272 -10.60 -11.57 -5.56
N VAL A 273 -10.72 -12.59 -4.71
CA VAL A 273 -10.90 -13.98 -5.17
C VAL A 273 -12.24 -14.18 -5.86
N ASN A 274 -13.31 -13.62 -5.30
CA ASN A 274 -14.65 -13.73 -5.87
C ASN A 274 -14.68 -13.09 -7.27
N ALA A 275 -14.09 -11.90 -7.40
CA ALA A 275 -14.01 -11.18 -8.67
C ALA A 275 -13.27 -11.97 -9.75
N LEU A 276 -12.11 -12.55 -9.42
CA LEU A 276 -11.29 -13.30 -10.38
C LEU A 276 -11.91 -14.65 -10.75
N LYS A 277 -12.74 -15.24 -9.88
CA LYS A 277 -13.52 -16.44 -10.20
C LYS A 277 -14.81 -16.17 -10.96
N GLY A 278 -15.21 -14.90 -11.11
CA GLY A 278 -16.52 -14.53 -11.67
C GLY A 278 -17.69 -14.91 -10.75
N GLU A 279 -17.42 -15.11 -9.46
CA GLU A 279 -18.42 -15.30 -8.43
C GLU A 279 -18.81 -13.89 -7.94
N GLY A 280 -20.00 -13.42 -8.30
CA GLY A 280 -20.45 -12.08 -7.90
C GLY A 280 -20.43 -11.90 -6.37
N SER A 281 -19.97 -10.73 -5.93
CA SER A 281 -20.01 -10.24 -4.54
C SER A 281 -21.44 -10.15 -4.01
#